data_AF-A0A7V5YQ38-F1
#
_entry.id   AF-A0A7V5YQ38-F1
#
_cell.length_a   1.000
_cell.length_b   1.000
_cell.length_c   1.000
_cell.angle_alpha   90.00
_cell.angle_beta   90.00
_cell.angle_gamma   90.00
#
_symmetry.space_group_name_H-M   'P 1'
#
loop_
_entity.id
_entity.type
_entity.pdbx_description
1 polymer ?
#
loop_
_entity_poly.entity_id
_entity_poly.type
_entity_poly.pdbx_seq_one_letter_code
_entity_poly.pdbx_strand_id
1 'polypeptide(L)'
;MDLIGLARQLVDIESITGNEARLGEFLLDLLSQLAQRYGGSVERMPVEPDRFNVLACFGQPLVTLSTHQDTVPPFIAAREDDVYLWGRGACDAKGMIAAMIKAAEALLEQGVRDFALLFVVGEERNSAGAYTAARHPIGSKFLINGEPTENKLAVGTKGALRFQVIARGRSAHSAYPELGESAIEKLLDFLQDLRRVVWPT
;
A
#
# COMPACT_ATOMS: atom_id res chain seq x y z
N MET A 1 -17.18 -15.80 9.96
CA MET A 1 -16.96 -15.61 8.50
C MET A 1 -15.67 -16.32 8.14
N ASP A 2 -15.63 -17.05 7.05
CA ASP A 2 -14.42 -17.73 6.57
C ASP A 2 -13.47 -16.77 5.83
N LEU A 3 -12.33 -17.27 5.38
CA LEU A 3 -11.30 -16.47 4.71
C LEU A 3 -11.81 -15.87 3.39
N ILE A 4 -12.40 -16.70 2.53
CA ILE A 4 -12.84 -16.28 1.19
C ILE A 4 -14.02 -15.31 1.29
N GLY A 5 -14.97 -15.56 2.18
CA GLY A 5 -16.09 -14.66 2.45
C GLY A 5 -15.62 -13.29 2.95
N LEU A 6 -14.59 -13.25 3.81
CA LEU A 6 -13.99 -11.98 4.24
C LEU A 6 -13.28 -11.27 3.10
N ALA A 7 -12.45 -11.97 2.32
CA ALA A 7 -11.76 -11.40 1.17
C ALA A 7 -12.75 -10.80 0.15
N ARG A 8 -13.84 -11.52 -0.14
CA ARG A 8 -14.91 -11.05 -1.03
C ARG A 8 -15.55 -9.76 -0.52
N GLN A 9 -15.88 -9.69 0.77
CA GLN A 9 -16.45 -8.48 1.37
C GLN A 9 -15.51 -7.28 1.28
N LEU A 10 -14.21 -7.48 1.55
CA LEU A 10 -13.22 -6.41 1.43
C LEU A 10 -13.12 -5.90 -0.02
N VAL A 11 -13.09 -6.81 -1.00
CA VAL A 11 -13.05 -6.48 -2.43
C VAL A 11 -14.30 -5.70 -2.86
N ASP A 12 -15.48 -6.07 -2.36
CA ASP A 12 -16.75 -5.39 -2.66
C ASP A 12 -16.88 -3.98 -2.04
N ILE A 13 -16.03 -3.63 -1.07
CA ILE A 13 -15.94 -2.27 -0.54
C ILE A 13 -14.93 -1.48 -1.38
N GLU A 14 -15.40 -0.56 -2.21
CA GLU A 14 -14.53 0.33 -2.98
C GLU A 14 -13.58 1.13 -2.05
N SER A 15 -12.29 1.18 -2.43
CA SER A 15 -11.23 1.84 -1.67
C SER A 15 -10.10 2.29 -2.59
N ILE A 16 -10.44 2.91 -3.72
CA ILE A 16 -9.44 3.54 -4.60
C ILE A 16 -8.67 4.57 -3.77
N THR A 17 -7.36 4.70 -4.01
CA THR A 17 -6.51 5.66 -3.29
C THR A 17 -7.15 7.04 -3.17
N GLY A 18 -7.36 7.50 -1.94
CA GLY A 18 -8.09 8.73 -1.60
C GLY A 18 -9.53 8.52 -1.13
N ASN A 19 -10.12 7.33 -1.31
CA ASN A 19 -11.48 6.98 -0.90
C ASN A 19 -11.52 5.75 0.04
N GLU A 20 -10.53 5.60 0.91
CA GLU A 20 -10.36 4.41 1.76
C GLU A 20 -11.30 4.38 2.98
N ALA A 21 -11.93 5.51 3.33
CA ALA A 21 -12.63 5.70 4.60
C ALA A 21 -13.64 4.57 4.92
N ARG A 22 -14.46 4.17 3.95
CA ARG A 22 -15.47 3.12 4.15
C ARG A 22 -14.85 1.76 4.48
N LEU A 23 -13.73 1.42 3.83
CA LEU A 23 -13.00 0.19 4.14
C LEU A 23 -12.28 0.29 5.48
N GLY A 24 -11.69 1.46 5.79
CA GLY A 24 -11.06 1.72 7.09
C GLY A 24 -12.04 1.57 8.25
N GLU A 25 -13.26 2.08 8.12
CA GLU A 25 -14.32 1.92 9.13
C GLU A 25 -14.73 0.44 9.28
N PHE A 26 -14.91 -0.28 8.18
CA PHE A 26 -15.20 -1.72 8.22
C PHE A 26 -14.10 -2.51 8.96
N LEU A 27 -12.83 -2.22 8.65
CA LEU A 27 -11.68 -2.86 9.31
C LEU A 27 -11.63 -2.50 10.80
N LEU A 28 -11.88 -1.24 11.15
CA LEU A 28 -11.91 -0.81 12.54
C LEU A 28 -12.97 -1.55 13.34
N ASP A 29 -14.20 -1.66 12.81
CA ASP A 29 -15.29 -2.38 13.48
C ASP A 29 -14.94 -3.85 13.68
N LEU A 30 -14.43 -4.50 12.64
CA LEU A 30 -14.04 -5.90 12.67
C LEU A 30 -12.92 -6.16 13.70
N LEU A 31 -11.86 -5.35 13.68
CA LEU A 31 -10.74 -5.49 14.61
C LEU A 31 -11.14 -5.11 16.03
N SER A 32 -12.04 -4.14 16.22
CA SER A 32 -12.52 -3.74 17.55
C SER A 32 -13.26 -4.88 18.24
N GLN A 33 -14.07 -5.64 17.50
CA GLN A 33 -14.71 -6.85 18.02
C GLN A 33 -13.66 -7.91 18.44
N LEU A 34 -12.61 -8.07 17.64
CA LEU A 34 -11.52 -9.00 17.94
C LEU A 34 -10.75 -8.57 19.20
N ALA A 35 -10.40 -7.29 19.30
CA ALA A 35 -9.73 -6.70 20.45
C ALA A 35 -10.56 -6.80 21.73
N GLN A 36 -11.87 -6.56 21.66
CA GLN A 36 -12.78 -6.72 22.79
C GLN A 36 -12.83 -8.17 23.28
N ARG A 37 -12.80 -9.14 22.36
CA ARG A 37 -12.87 -10.56 22.69
C ARG A 37 -11.57 -11.10 23.29
N TYR A 38 -10.41 -10.69 22.77
CA TYR A 38 -9.13 -11.32 23.10
C TYR A 38 -8.19 -10.47 23.95
N GLY A 39 -8.58 -9.22 24.25
CA GLY A 39 -7.77 -8.27 25.01
C GLY A 39 -6.70 -7.63 24.13
N GLY A 40 -7.09 -6.64 23.33
CA GLY A 40 -6.19 -5.82 22.52
C GLY A 40 -6.65 -4.36 22.47
N SER A 41 -5.97 -3.55 21.67
CA SER A 41 -6.37 -2.18 21.35
C SER A 41 -6.50 -2.02 19.83
N VAL A 42 -7.40 -1.12 19.41
CA VAL A 42 -7.53 -0.72 18.02
C VAL A 42 -7.63 0.79 17.98
N GLU A 43 -6.90 1.41 17.06
CA GLU A 43 -6.91 2.85 16.87
C GLU A 43 -7.00 3.24 15.40
N ARG A 44 -7.67 4.36 15.16
CA ARG A 44 -7.52 5.13 13.91
C ARG A 44 -6.22 5.92 14.04
N MET A 45 -5.31 5.76 13.09
CA MET A 45 -4.11 6.58 12.97
C MET A 45 -4.33 7.59 11.84
N PRO A 46 -4.63 8.87 12.14
CA PRO A 46 -4.94 9.87 11.13
C PRO A 46 -3.75 10.12 10.19
N VAL A 47 -4.01 10.20 8.88
CA VAL A 47 -2.98 10.43 7.84
C VAL A 47 -3.24 11.74 7.11
N GLU A 48 -4.44 11.90 6.58
CA GLU A 48 -4.94 13.09 5.88
C GLU A 48 -6.43 13.28 6.24
N PRO A 49 -7.07 14.42 5.92
CA PRO A 49 -8.51 14.57 6.12
C PRO A 49 -9.27 13.38 5.53
N ASP A 50 -10.12 12.76 6.36
CA ASP A 50 -10.93 11.58 6.04
C ASP A 50 -10.14 10.31 5.61
N ARG A 51 -8.82 10.27 5.83
CA ARG A 51 -7.97 9.11 5.53
C ARG A 51 -7.13 8.72 6.75
N PHE A 52 -7.22 7.45 7.14
CA PHE A 52 -6.53 6.93 8.33
C PHE A 52 -6.05 5.50 8.11
N ASN A 53 -4.91 5.18 8.73
CA ASN A 53 -4.53 3.78 8.89
C ASN A 53 -5.36 3.15 10.01
N VAL A 54 -5.52 1.84 9.96
CA VAL A 54 -6.09 1.06 11.06
C VAL A 54 -4.98 0.27 11.72
N LEU A 55 -4.75 0.52 13.01
CA LEU A 55 -3.77 -0.20 13.81
C LEU A 55 -4.49 -1.01 14.89
N ALA A 56 -4.24 -2.31 14.96
CA ALA A 56 -4.66 -3.17 16.07
C ALA A 56 -3.43 -3.80 16.74
N CYS A 57 -3.35 -3.69 18.05
CA CYS A 57 -2.26 -4.25 18.86
C CYS A 57 -2.80 -5.28 19.84
N PHE A 58 -2.12 -6.42 19.91
CA PHE A 58 -2.33 -7.42 20.95
C PHE A 58 -1.02 -7.52 21.74
N GLY A 59 -1.12 -7.47 23.07
CA GLY A 59 0.03 -7.48 23.99
C GLY A 59 1.11 -6.46 23.65
N GLN A 60 2.38 -6.88 23.72
CA GLN A 60 3.52 -6.08 23.28
C GLN A 60 4.00 -6.61 21.92
N PRO A 61 3.75 -5.90 20.81
CA PRO A 61 3.99 -6.43 19.48
C PRO A 61 5.48 -6.69 19.18
N LEU A 62 5.86 -7.95 19.01
CA LEU A 62 7.16 -8.36 18.47
C LEU A 62 7.19 -8.20 16.94
N VAL A 63 6.07 -8.52 16.29
CA VAL A 63 5.90 -8.45 14.83
C VAL A 63 4.67 -7.64 14.45
N THR A 64 4.77 -6.81 13.41
CA THR A 64 3.61 -6.19 12.76
C THR A 64 3.35 -6.88 11.43
N LEU A 65 2.11 -7.34 11.21
CA LEU A 65 1.64 -7.72 9.88
C LEU A 65 1.01 -6.47 9.26
N SER A 66 1.49 -6.06 8.10
CA SER A 66 1.02 -4.83 7.45
C SER A 66 0.79 -5.01 5.98
N THR A 67 -0.22 -4.32 5.45
CA THR A 67 -0.45 -4.20 4.02
C THR A 67 -1.31 -2.96 3.78
N HIS A 68 -1.45 -2.53 2.53
CA HIS A 68 -2.32 -1.40 2.22
C HIS A 68 -3.77 -1.82 2.02
N GLN A 69 -4.68 -0.88 2.26
CA GLN A 69 -6.12 -1.05 2.06
C GLN A 69 -6.63 -0.33 0.80
N ASP A 70 -5.86 0.60 0.26
CA ASP A 70 -6.19 1.26 -0.99
C ASP A 70 -5.92 0.38 -2.21
N THR A 71 -6.49 0.78 -3.35
CA THR A 71 -6.31 0.11 -4.63
C THR A 71 -6.22 1.12 -5.77
N VAL A 72 -5.62 0.73 -6.90
CA VAL A 72 -5.73 1.54 -8.14
C VAL A 72 -7.13 1.50 -8.76
N PRO A 73 -7.54 2.55 -9.51
CA PRO A 73 -8.76 2.51 -10.33
C PRO A 73 -8.65 1.51 -11.50
N PRO A 74 -9.78 1.05 -12.06
CA PRO A 74 -11.15 1.27 -11.60
C PRO A 74 -11.54 0.30 -10.48
N PHE A 75 -12.68 0.59 -9.83
CA PHE A 75 -13.37 -0.37 -8.97
C PHE A 75 -13.91 -1.53 -9.80
N ILE A 76 -13.65 -2.75 -9.32
CA ILE A 76 -14.15 -3.99 -9.92
C ILE A 76 -14.65 -4.84 -8.75
N ALA A 77 -15.97 -5.04 -8.69
CA ALA A 77 -16.61 -5.84 -7.64
C ALA A 77 -16.11 -7.29 -7.64
N ALA A 78 -16.30 -7.97 -6.52
CA ALA A 78 -15.85 -9.33 -6.36
C ALA A 78 -16.68 -10.28 -7.23
N ARG A 79 -15.99 -11.22 -7.88
CA ARG A 79 -16.61 -12.39 -8.52
C ARG A 79 -15.80 -13.61 -8.15
N GLU A 80 -16.46 -14.71 -7.90
CA GLU A 80 -15.81 -15.98 -7.56
C GLU A 80 -16.13 -17.02 -8.63
N ASP A 81 -15.17 -17.90 -8.90
CA ASP A 81 -15.39 -19.19 -9.56
C ASP A 81 -14.70 -20.30 -8.74
N ASP A 82 -14.68 -21.53 -9.27
CA ASP A 82 -14.17 -22.71 -8.55
C ASP A 82 -12.69 -22.59 -8.12
N VAL A 83 -11.91 -21.68 -8.72
CA VAL A 83 -10.47 -21.58 -8.52
C VAL A 83 -10.04 -20.20 -8.03
N TYR A 84 -10.74 -19.14 -8.45
CA TYR A 84 -10.28 -17.77 -8.28
C TYR A 84 -11.35 -16.85 -7.69
N LEU A 85 -10.89 -16.01 -6.75
CA LEU A 85 -11.55 -14.76 -6.41
C LEU A 85 -11.02 -13.64 -7.31
N TRP A 86 -11.91 -13.05 -8.08
CA TRP A 86 -11.66 -11.92 -8.99
C TRP A 86 -12.17 -10.62 -8.36
N GLY A 87 -11.53 -9.51 -8.73
CA GLY A 87 -11.95 -8.16 -8.34
C GLY A 87 -10.75 -7.27 -8.05
N ARG A 88 -10.99 -5.96 -7.95
CA ARG A 88 -9.95 -4.99 -7.62
C ARG A 88 -9.59 -5.15 -6.13
N GLY A 89 -8.35 -5.47 -5.85
CA GLY A 89 -7.92 -5.77 -4.49
C GLY A 89 -7.80 -7.26 -4.17
N ALA A 90 -8.31 -8.17 -5.02
CA ALA A 90 -8.36 -9.60 -4.68
C ALA A 90 -6.95 -10.18 -4.43
N CYS A 91 -5.98 -9.82 -5.28
CA CYS A 91 -4.57 -10.12 -5.06
C CYS A 91 -3.88 -8.98 -4.28
N ASP A 92 -4.05 -7.74 -4.76
CA ASP A 92 -3.31 -6.56 -4.34
C ASP A 92 -4.21 -5.47 -3.73
N ALA A 93 -4.40 -5.40 -2.41
CA ALA A 93 -3.85 -6.30 -1.40
C ALA A 93 -4.89 -6.83 -0.38
N LYS A 94 -6.17 -6.75 -0.71
CA LYS A 94 -7.29 -7.10 0.19
C LYS A 94 -7.42 -8.57 0.50
N GLY A 95 -7.03 -9.45 -0.43
CA GLY A 95 -6.90 -10.89 -0.13
C GLY A 95 -5.91 -11.13 1.02
N MET A 96 -4.81 -10.36 1.07
CA MET A 96 -3.84 -10.44 2.14
C MET A 96 -4.36 -9.85 3.45
N ILE A 97 -5.14 -8.77 3.42
CA ILE A 97 -5.83 -8.26 4.62
C ILE A 97 -6.67 -9.37 5.25
N ALA A 98 -7.48 -10.08 4.44
CA ALA A 98 -8.27 -11.19 4.94
C ALA A 98 -7.41 -12.31 5.55
N ALA A 99 -6.32 -12.69 4.88
CA ALA A 99 -5.40 -13.71 5.35
C ALA A 99 -4.73 -13.32 6.69
N MET A 100 -4.28 -12.07 6.82
CA MET A 100 -3.68 -11.54 8.05
C MET A 100 -4.67 -11.53 9.22
N ILE A 101 -5.91 -11.12 8.98
CA ILE A 101 -6.97 -11.14 10.02
C ILE A 101 -7.27 -12.58 10.46
N LYS A 102 -7.35 -13.54 9.52
CA LYS A 102 -7.58 -14.96 9.86
C LYS A 102 -6.39 -15.59 10.59
N ALA A 103 -5.17 -15.23 10.23
CA ALA A 103 -3.99 -15.65 10.97
C ALA A 103 -4.01 -15.07 12.40
N ALA A 104 -4.37 -13.79 12.56
CA ALA A 104 -4.51 -13.16 13.87
C ALA A 104 -5.58 -13.84 14.74
N GLU A 105 -6.76 -14.15 14.19
CA GLU A 105 -7.80 -14.92 14.89
C GLU A 105 -7.26 -16.26 15.41
N ALA A 106 -6.59 -17.04 14.57
CA ALA A 106 -6.03 -18.34 14.94
C ALA A 106 -4.93 -18.23 16.00
N LEU A 107 -4.07 -17.21 15.93
CA LEU A 107 -3.04 -16.93 16.93
C LEU A 107 -3.65 -16.58 18.29
N LEU A 108 -4.70 -15.75 18.31
CA LEU A 108 -5.37 -15.35 19.54
C LEU A 108 -6.11 -16.52 20.19
N GLU A 109 -6.69 -17.41 19.40
CA GLU A 109 -7.29 -18.67 19.88
C GLU A 109 -6.25 -19.59 20.55
N GLN A 110 -5.00 -19.55 20.07
CA GLN A 110 -3.85 -20.25 20.67
C GLN A 110 -3.23 -19.49 21.85
N GLY A 111 -3.72 -18.28 22.15
CA GLY A 111 -3.22 -17.44 23.23
C GLY A 111 -1.98 -16.61 22.90
N VAL A 112 -1.55 -16.57 21.63
CA VAL A 112 -0.44 -15.72 21.17
C VAL A 112 -0.93 -14.27 21.04
N ARG A 113 -0.16 -13.31 21.57
CA ARG A 113 -0.55 -11.90 21.69
C ARG A 113 0.64 -10.95 21.54
N ASP A 114 1.69 -11.30 20.83
CA ASP A 114 2.88 -10.47 20.65
C ASP A 114 2.95 -9.95 19.20
N PHE A 115 1.83 -9.46 18.68
CA PHE A 115 1.74 -8.98 17.31
C PHE A 115 0.79 -7.79 17.14
N ALA A 116 0.95 -7.09 16.02
CA ALA A 116 0.07 -6.03 15.57
C ALA A 116 -0.39 -6.26 14.13
N LEU A 117 -1.54 -5.68 13.78
CA LEU A 117 -2.04 -5.54 12.42
C LEU A 117 -2.04 -4.06 12.06
N LEU A 118 -1.42 -3.68 10.95
CA LEU A 118 -1.37 -2.31 10.46
C LEU A 118 -1.82 -2.22 9.01
N PHE A 119 -3.00 -1.67 8.78
CA PHE A 119 -3.55 -1.49 7.44
C PHE A 119 -3.41 -0.02 7.00
N VAL A 120 -2.52 0.23 6.03
CA VAL A 120 -2.12 1.59 5.64
C VAL A 120 -2.91 2.13 4.44
N VAL A 121 -3.02 3.45 4.33
CA VAL A 121 -3.62 4.14 3.18
C VAL A 121 -2.58 4.75 2.24
N GLY A 122 -2.92 4.84 0.96
CA GLY A 122 -2.20 5.63 -0.05
C GLY A 122 -0.92 5.02 -0.58
N GLU A 123 -0.73 3.72 -0.41
CA GLU A 123 0.46 3.00 -0.89
C GLU A 123 0.67 3.27 -2.39
N GLU A 124 -0.39 3.13 -3.17
CA GLU A 124 -0.42 3.12 -4.64
C GLU A 124 -0.08 4.49 -5.27
N ARG A 125 0.08 5.53 -4.44
CA ARG A 125 0.34 6.90 -4.91
C ARG A 125 1.54 7.55 -4.23
N ASN A 126 1.51 7.67 -2.91
CA ASN A 126 2.47 8.48 -2.15
C ASN A 126 2.95 7.83 -0.85
N SER A 127 2.47 6.62 -0.54
CA SER A 127 2.75 5.88 0.67
C SER A 127 2.49 6.67 1.96
N ALA A 128 1.53 7.61 1.94
CA ALA A 128 1.27 8.53 3.05
C ALA A 128 1.03 7.79 4.37
N GLY A 129 0.26 6.71 4.35
CA GLY A 129 -0.02 5.89 5.53
C GLY A 129 1.23 5.25 6.12
N ALA A 130 2.10 4.68 5.28
CA ALA A 130 3.36 4.10 5.72
C ALA A 130 4.31 5.17 6.32
N TYR A 131 4.40 6.35 5.68
CA TYR A 131 5.19 7.47 6.22
C TYR A 131 4.70 7.93 7.59
N THR A 132 3.38 8.03 7.77
CA THR A 132 2.78 8.38 9.07
C THR A 132 3.09 7.31 10.12
N ALA A 133 2.90 6.03 9.80
CA ALA A 133 3.20 4.93 10.73
C ALA A 133 4.69 4.91 11.14
N ALA A 134 5.61 5.17 10.21
CA ALA A 134 7.05 5.25 10.51
C ALA A 134 7.41 6.38 11.50
N ARG A 135 6.60 7.44 11.57
CA ARG A 135 6.79 8.55 12.53
C ARG A 135 6.20 8.25 13.91
N HIS A 136 5.39 7.20 14.03
CA HIS A 136 4.73 6.77 15.27
C HIS A 136 5.03 5.28 15.54
N PRO A 137 6.30 4.93 15.78
CA PRO A 137 6.70 3.53 15.90
C PRO A 137 6.09 2.86 17.14
N ILE A 138 5.56 1.66 16.96
CA ILE A 138 4.94 0.85 18.03
C ILE A 138 5.92 -0.16 18.66
N GLY A 139 7.20 -0.10 18.26
CA GLY A 139 8.27 -0.88 18.88
C GLY A 139 8.42 -2.33 18.38
N SER A 140 7.71 -2.75 17.32
CA SER A 140 7.91 -4.07 16.73
C SER A 140 9.32 -4.25 16.17
N LYS A 141 9.87 -5.45 16.38
CA LYS A 141 11.18 -5.85 15.88
C LYS A 141 11.14 -6.27 14.41
N PHE A 142 10.00 -6.82 13.98
CA PHE A 142 9.80 -7.33 12.63
C PHE A 142 8.55 -6.73 12.00
N LEU A 143 8.59 -6.58 10.67
CA LEU A 143 7.46 -6.20 9.84
C LEU A 143 7.32 -7.26 8.74
N ILE A 144 6.12 -7.81 8.58
CA ILE A 144 5.76 -8.64 7.45
C ILE A 144 4.84 -7.81 6.58
N ASN A 145 5.34 -7.36 5.42
CA ASN A 145 4.54 -6.62 4.45
C ASN A 145 3.81 -7.59 3.51
N GLY A 146 2.51 -7.36 3.32
CA GLY A 146 1.57 -8.27 2.67
C GLY A 146 1.53 -8.23 1.15
N GLU A 147 2.56 -7.71 0.51
CA GLU A 147 2.61 -7.54 -0.94
C GLU A 147 2.56 -8.88 -1.70
N PRO A 148 1.92 -8.92 -2.88
CA PRO A 148 1.84 -10.11 -3.70
C PRO A 148 3.23 -10.48 -4.23
N THR A 149 3.81 -11.53 -3.65
CA THR A 149 5.15 -12.03 -3.95
C THR A 149 5.14 -13.48 -4.45
N GLU A 150 3.98 -13.95 -4.94
CA GLU A 150 3.76 -15.37 -5.29
C GLU A 150 4.07 -16.34 -4.14
N ASN A 151 3.83 -15.90 -2.89
CA ASN A 151 4.20 -16.60 -1.66
C ASN A 151 5.71 -16.86 -1.51
N LYS A 152 6.56 -16.06 -2.17
CA LYS A 152 8.02 -16.09 -2.01
C LYS A 152 8.46 -14.98 -1.08
N LEU A 153 9.34 -15.29 -0.13
CA LEU A 153 9.84 -14.29 0.79
C LEU A 153 10.76 -13.28 0.06
N ALA A 154 10.27 -12.05 -0.09
CA ALA A 154 11.10 -10.92 -0.51
C ALA A 154 11.73 -10.24 0.73
N VAL A 155 13.06 -10.24 0.81
CA VAL A 155 13.82 -9.69 1.96
C VAL A 155 14.35 -8.28 1.73
N GLY A 156 14.12 -7.71 0.55
CA GLY A 156 14.59 -6.39 0.20
C GLY A 156 13.97 -5.88 -1.10
N THR A 157 14.02 -4.57 -1.28
CA THR A 157 13.59 -3.87 -2.50
C THR A 157 14.66 -2.90 -2.94
N LYS A 158 14.67 -2.56 -4.24
CA LYS A 158 15.55 -1.52 -4.76
C LYS A 158 15.00 -0.16 -4.35
N GLY A 159 15.89 0.77 -4.00
CA GLY A 159 15.52 2.17 -3.85
C GLY A 159 15.02 2.76 -5.16
N ALA A 160 14.09 3.71 -5.09
CA ALA A 160 13.60 4.45 -6.25
C ALA A 160 14.07 5.91 -6.18
N LEU A 161 14.79 6.36 -7.20
CA LEU A 161 15.13 7.77 -7.38
C LEU A 161 14.36 8.30 -8.59
N ARG A 162 13.53 9.33 -8.37
CA ARG A 162 12.77 10.02 -9.42
C ARG A 162 13.28 11.45 -9.53
N PHE A 163 13.56 11.91 -10.74
CA PHE A 163 13.99 13.28 -11.02
C PHE A 163 13.20 13.86 -12.19
N GLN A 164 12.95 15.17 -12.14
CA GLN A 164 12.34 15.92 -13.22
C GLN A 164 13.41 16.76 -13.91
N VAL A 165 13.55 16.59 -15.23
CA VAL A 165 14.49 17.38 -16.05
C VAL A 165 13.69 18.40 -16.83
N ILE A 166 14.06 19.67 -16.71
CA ILE A 166 13.40 20.78 -17.39
C ILE A 166 14.44 21.49 -18.24
N ALA A 167 14.29 21.41 -19.56
CA ALA A 167 15.05 22.21 -20.51
C ALA A 167 14.28 23.48 -20.88
N ARG A 168 15.00 24.60 -20.98
CA ARG A 168 14.47 25.88 -21.49
C ARG A 168 15.23 26.28 -22.74
N GLY A 169 14.51 26.87 -23.68
CA GLY A 169 15.04 27.38 -24.93
C GLY A 169 14.48 28.76 -25.23
N ARG A 170 14.65 29.21 -26.48
CA ARG A 170 14.17 30.49 -26.98
C ARG A 170 13.25 30.26 -28.17
N SER A 171 12.01 30.75 -28.09
CA SER A 171 11.03 30.61 -29.15
C SER A 171 11.45 31.39 -30.41
N ALA A 172 11.27 30.78 -31.57
CA ALA A 172 11.42 31.40 -32.88
C ALA A 172 10.49 30.73 -33.89
N HIS A 173 10.27 31.36 -35.04
CA HIS A 173 9.58 30.69 -36.15
C HIS A 173 10.44 29.51 -36.63
N SER A 174 9.83 28.36 -36.88
CA SER A 174 10.53 27.14 -37.30
C SER A 174 11.32 27.25 -38.61
N ALA A 175 11.13 28.33 -39.38
CA ALA A 175 11.84 28.60 -40.62
C ALA A 175 13.17 29.34 -40.38
N TYR A 176 13.37 29.91 -39.18
CA TYR A 176 14.56 30.67 -38.76
C TYR A 176 15.09 30.11 -37.43
N PRO A 177 15.49 28.82 -37.38
CA PRO A 177 15.91 28.16 -36.15
C PRO A 177 17.09 28.84 -35.44
N GLU A 178 17.96 29.53 -36.18
CA GLU A 178 19.09 30.31 -35.67
C GLU A 178 18.69 31.48 -34.76
N LEU A 179 17.45 31.98 -34.90
CA LEU A 179 16.90 33.00 -34.01
C LEU A 179 16.39 32.40 -32.69
N GLY A 180 16.20 31.08 -32.64
CA GLY A 180 15.69 30.35 -31.50
C GLY A 180 16.75 29.54 -30.76
N GLU A 181 16.27 28.72 -29.84
CA GLU A 181 17.03 27.66 -29.19
C GLU A 181 16.05 26.56 -28.80
N SER A 182 16.23 25.34 -29.30
CA SER A 182 15.29 24.25 -29.06
C SER A 182 15.55 23.62 -27.70
N ALA A 183 14.55 23.70 -26.80
CA ALA A 183 14.57 22.93 -25.55
C ALA A 183 14.54 21.41 -25.80
N ILE A 184 13.98 20.98 -26.94
CA ILE A 184 13.89 19.56 -27.31
C ILE A 184 15.28 19.00 -27.62
N GLU A 185 16.10 19.71 -28.39
CA GLU A 185 17.46 19.25 -28.73
C GLU A 185 18.30 19.03 -27.46
N LYS A 186 18.23 19.96 -26.49
CA LYS A 186 18.89 19.80 -25.18
C LYS A 186 18.44 18.54 -24.43
N LEU A 187 17.16 18.18 -24.52
CA LEU A 187 16.63 16.96 -23.89
C LEU A 187 17.08 15.70 -24.64
N LEU A 188 17.24 15.77 -25.96
CA LEU A 188 17.79 14.67 -26.75
C LEU A 188 19.25 14.40 -26.37
N ASP A 189 20.06 15.47 -26.24
CA ASP A 189 21.45 15.37 -25.78
C ASP A 189 21.52 14.75 -24.38
N PHE A 190 20.73 15.26 -23.43
CA PHE A 190 20.64 14.70 -22.08
C PHE A 190 20.24 13.22 -22.08
N LEU A 191 19.27 12.82 -22.91
CA LEU A 191 18.83 11.44 -23.02
C LEU A 191 19.94 10.53 -23.57
N GLN A 192 20.74 11.05 -24.51
CA GLN A 192 21.89 10.33 -25.05
C GLN A 192 22.96 10.09 -23.99
N ASP A 193 23.25 11.10 -23.16
CA ASP A 193 24.18 10.96 -22.04
C ASP A 193 23.65 9.97 -21.00
N LEU A 194 22.36 10.07 -20.65
CA LEU A 194 21.72 9.18 -19.68
C LEU A 194 21.80 7.71 -20.10
N ARG A 195 21.63 7.41 -21.40
CA ARG A 195 21.76 6.06 -21.95
C ARG A 195 23.17 5.49 -21.86
N ARG A 196 24.19 6.35 -21.73
CA ARG A 196 25.60 5.96 -21.61
C ARG A 196 26.05 5.79 -20.16
N VAL A 197 25.23 6.17 -19.18
CA VAL A 197 25.56 6.01 -17.77
C VAL A 197 25.64 4.53 -17.42
N VAL A 198 26.74 4.14 -16.78
CA VAL A 198 26.89 2.82 -16.17
C VAL A 198 26.30 2.88 -14.77
N TRP A 199 25.16 2.22 -14.58
CA TRP A 199 24.46 2.18 -13.29
C TRP A 199 25.06 1.10 -12.38
N PRO A 200 25.11 1.32 -11.05
CA PRO A 200 25.46 0.27 -10.11
C PRO A 200 24.45 -0.88 -10.20
N THR A 201 24.95 -2.13 -10.24
CA THR A 201 24.15 -3.37 -10.24
C THR A 201 23.91 -3.90 -8.85
#